data_AF-F3LJS0-F1
#
_entry.id   AF-F3LJS0-F1
#
_cell.length_a   1.000
_cell.length_b   1.000
_cell.length_c   1.000
_cell.angle_alpha   90.00
_cell.angle_beta   90.00
_cell.angle_gamma   90.00
#
_symmetry.space_group_name_H-M   'P 1'
#
loop_
_entity.id
_entity.type
_entity.pdbx_description
1 polymer ?
#
loop_
_entity_poly.entity_id
_entity_poly.type
_entity_poly.pdbx_seq_one_letter_code
_entity_poly.pdbx_strand_id
1 'polypeptide(L)' 'MALFMSGVMSFAISIFNVGMVANIIAIWLQAWSFAFFIAFPTIITISPIVHKLVSLVLDEESDS' A
#
# COMPACT_ATOMS: atom_id res chain seq x y z
N MET A 1 1.24 2.43 17.32
CA MET A 1 2.34 1.48 17.05
C MET A 1 2.66 1.38 15.55
N ALA A 2 1.71 1.02 14.67
CA ALA A 2 1.99 0.83 13.24
C ALA A 2 2.37 2.11 12.46
N LEU A 3 1.76 3.26 12.76
CA LEU A 3 2.03 4.52 12.05
C LEU A 3 3.46 5.03 12.27
N PHE A 4 3.99 4.89 13.48
CA PHE A 4 5.35 5.33 13.81
C PHE A 4 6.41 4.39 13.21
N MET A 5 6.19 3.07 13.27
CA MET A 5 7.09 2.11 12.63
C MET A 5 7.06 2.20 11.10
N SER A 6 5.89 2.40 10.48
CA SER A 6 5.75 2.62 9.04
C SER A 6 6.38 3.94 8.60
N GLY A 7 6.16 5.02 9.35
CA GLY A 7 6.70 6.34 9.06
C GLY A 7 8.24 6.37 9.06
N VAL A 8 8.87 5.80 10.09
CA VAL A 8 10.33 5.81 10.23
C VAL A 8 11.01 4.92 9.19
N MET A 9 10.47 3.72 8.91
CA MET A 9 11.04 2.83 7.88
C MET A 9 10.89 3.41 6.48
N SER A 10 9.76 4.05 6.18
CA SER A 10 9.55 4.72 4.89
C SER A 10 10.44 5.96 4.73
N PHE A 11 10.65 6.72 5.80
CA PHE A 11 11.56 7.87 5.82
C PHE A 11 13.03 7.45 5.60
N ALA A 12 13.47 6.37 6.23
CA ALA A 12 14.82 5.83 6.06
C ALA A 12 15.08 5.36 4.62
N ILE A 13 14.12 4.70 3.97
CA ILE A 13 14.25 4.24 2.58
C ILE A 13 14.31 5.42 1.60
N SER A 14 13.55 6.49 1.83
CA SER A 14 13.63 7.71 1.01
C SER A 14 14.98 8.42 1.12
N ILE A 15 15.58 8.48 2.32
CA ILE A 15 16.94 9.02 2.51
C ILE A 15 17.97 8.17 1.75
N PHE A 16 17.83 6.84 1.78
CA PHE A 16 18.81 5.92 1.20
C PHE A 16 18.78 5.86 -0.33
N ASN A 17 17.61 6.04 -0.96
CA ASN A 17 17.45 5.87 -2.41
C ASN A 17 17.69 7.15 -3.22
N VAL A 18 17.36 8.32 -2.68
CA VAL A 18 17.42 9.62 -3.39
C VAL A 18 18.64 10.47 -2.96
N GLY A 19 19.29 10.12 -1.85
CA GLY A 19 20.33 10.95 -1.22
C GLY A 19 19.74 12.13 -0.44
N MET A 20 20.55 12.79 0.41
CA MET A 20 20.12 13.95 1.22
C MET A 20 19.82 15.18 0.36
N VAL A 21 18.66 15.19 -0.29
CA VAL A 21 18.05 16.38 -0.90
C VAL A 21 17.31 17.16 0.18
N ALA A 22 17.49 18.47 0.23
CA ALA A 22 16.92 19.37 1.24
C ALA A 22 15.39 19.30 1.40
N ASN A 23 14.68 18.72 0.41
CA ASN A 23 13.22 18.59 0.38
C ASN A 23 12.71 17.15 0.63
N ILE A 24 13.53 16.23 1.12
CA ILE A 24 13.17 14.80 1.22
C ILE A 24 11.89 14.57 2.07
N ILE A 25 11.70 15.32 3.15
CA ILE A 25 10.52 15.21 4.03
C ILE A 25 9.24 15.62 3.27
N ALA A 26 9.31 16.70 2.48
CA ALA A 26 8.15 17.20 1.73
C ALA A 26 7.77 16.23 0.59
N ILE A 27 8.76 15.72 -0.14
CA ILE A 27 8.56 14.73 -1.21
C ILE A 27 7.99 13.43 -0.64
N TRP A 28 8.54 12.98 0.50
CA TRP A 28 8.09 11.78 1.20
C TRP A 28 6.64 11.90 1.68
N LEU A 29 6.30 13.01 2.35
CA LEU A 29 4.94 13.23 2.87
C LEU A 29 3.91 13.33 1.72
N GLN A 30 4.29 13.99 0.61
CA GLN A 30 3.48 14.09 -0.59
C GLN A 30 3.27 12.72 -1.26
N ALA A 31 4.33 11.94 -1.44
CA ALA A 31 4.25 10.61 -2.04
C ALA A 31 3.46 9.63 -1.16
N TRP A 32 3.68 9.66 0.16
CA TRP A 32 2.96 8.84 1.12
C TRP A 32 1.46 9.16 1.14
N SER A 33 1.10 10.44 1.21
CA SER A 33 -0.29 10.88 1.18
C SER A 33 -0.96 10.54 -0.16
N PHE A 34 -0.25 10.71 -1.28
CA PHE A 34 -0.73 10.34 -2.60
C PHE A 34 -0.96 8.84 -2.76
N ALA A 35 -0.03 8.01 -2.28
CA ALA A 35 -0.17 6.56 -2.27
C ALA A 35 -1.36 6.11 -1.41
N PHE A 36 -1.56 6.75 -0.25
CA PHE A 36 -2.72 6.47 0.61
C PHE A 36 -4.04 6.81 -0.09
N PHE A 37 -4.10 7.96 -0.76
CA PHE A 37 -5.27 8.40 -1.52
C PHE A 37 -5.61 7.47 -2.68
N ILE A 38 -4.62 6.84 -3.31
CA ILE A 38 -4.82 5.85 -4.38
C ILE A 38 -5.16 4.47 -3.83
N ALA A 39 -4.52 4.05 -2.73
CA ALA A 39 -4.74 2.75 -2.13
C ALA A 39 -6.18 2.58 -1.63
N PHE A 40 -6.78 3.63 -1.07
CA PHE A 40 -8.14 3.58 -0.52
C PHE A 40 -9.21 3.20 -1.56
N PRO A 41 -9.37 3.91 -2.70
CA PRO A 41 -10.32 3.52 -3.74
C PRO A 41 -9.95 2.18 -4.39
N THR A 42 -8.65 1.91 -4.55
CA THR A 42 -8.13 0.65 -5.09
C THR A 42 -8.64 -0.54 -4.27
N ILE A 43 -8.51 -0.49 -2.94
CA ILE A 43 -8.97 -1.56 -2.04
C ILE A 43 -10.49 -1.73 -2.11
N ILE A 44 -11.26 -0.62 -2.15
CA ILE A 44 -12.72 -0.69 -2.27
C ILE A 44 -13.13 -1.37 -3.58
N THR A 45 -12.47 -1.07 -4.69
CA THR A 45 -12.76 -1.68 -6.01
C THR A 45 -12.28 -3.12 -6.11
N ILE A 46 -11.10 -3.44 -5.58
CA ILE A 46 -10.49 -4.77 -5.67
C ILE A 46 -11.06 -5.75 -4.67
N SER A 47 -11.52 -5.30 -3.50
CA SER A 47 -12.14 -6.16 -2.48
C SER A 47 -13.23 -7.08 -3.05
N PRO A 48 -14.27 -6.60 -3.76
CA PRO A 48 -15.29 -7.49 -4.34
C PRO A 48 -14.74 -8.40 -5.45
N ILE A 49 -13.72 -7.95 -6.20
CA ILE A 49 -13.07 -8.74 -7.25
C ILE A 49 -12.32 -9.93 -6.63
N VAL A 50 -11.58 -9.68 -5.56
CA VAL A 50 -10.85 -10.72 -4.82
C VAL A 50 -11.83 -11.71 -4.20
N HIS A 51 -12.94 -11.24 -3.61
CA HIS A 51 -13.97 -12.14 -3.07
C HIS A 51 -14.58 -13.03 -4.16
N LYS A 52 -14.83 -12.49 -5.36
CA LYS A 52 -15.30 -13.28 -6.50
C LYS A 52 -14.28 -14.30 -6.98
N LEU A 53 -13.01 -13.91 -7.09
CA LEU A 53 -11.94 -14.82 -7.48
C LEU A 53 -11.75 -15.95 -6.47
N VAL A 54 -11.72 -15.61 -5.18
CA VAL A 54 -11.60 -16.59 -4.10
C VAL A 54 -12.80 -17.52 -4.07
N SER A 55 -14.03 -16.99 -4.25
CA SER A 55 -15.22 -17.84 -4.35
C SER A 55 -15.18 -18.80 -5.53
N LEU A 56 -14.65 -18.37 -6.69
CA LEU A 56 -14.55 -19.21 -7.88
C LEU A 56 -13.49 -20.31 -7.72
N VAL A 57 -12.36 -20.00 -7.08
CA VAL A 57 -11.34 -20.99 -6.72
C VAL A 57 -11.83 -21.99 -5.68
N LEU A 58 -12.62 -21.53 -4.70
CA LEU A 58 -13.17 -22.41 -3.65
C LEU A 58 -14.33 -23.28 -4.13
N ASP A 59 -15.12 -22.83 -5.12
CA ASP A 59 -16.22 -23.63 -5.69
C ASP A 59 -15.69 -24.85 -6.46
N GLU A 60 -14.48 -24.76 -7.03
CA GLU A 60 -13.82 -25.90 -7.69
C GLU A 60 -13.42 -27.03 -6.72
N GLU A 61 -13.37 -26.79 -5.41
CA GLU A 61 -12.96 -27.79 -4.40
C GLU A 61 -14.16 -28.58 -3.82
N SER A 62 -15.40 -28.30 -4.24
CA SER A 62 -16.61 -28.95 -3.69
C SER A 62 -17.18 -30.09 -4.53
N ASP A 63 -16.53 -30.47 -5.64
CA ASP A 63 -16.93 -31.59 -6.50
C ASP A 63 -15.84 -32.68 -6.55
N SER A 64 -15.45 -33.21 -5.39
CA SER A 64 -14.58 -34.40 -5.25
C SER A 64 -15.10 -35.36 -4.18
#